data_AF-A0A2W0EK65-F1
#
_entry.id   AF-A0A2W0EK65-F1
#
_cell.length_a   1.000
_cell.length_b   1.000
_cell.length_c   1.000
_cell.angle_alpha   90.00
_cell.angle_beta   90.00
_cell.angle_gamma   90.00
#
_symmetry.space_group_name_H-M   'P 1'
#
loop_
_entity.id
_entity.type
_entity.pdbx_description
1 polymer ?
#
loop_
_entity_poly.entity_id
_entity_poly.type
_entity_poly.pdbx_seq_one_letter_code
_entity_poly.pdbx_strand_id
1 'polypeptide(L)'
;MNKSVGVLRMLWLACLVVLAVLTRTAESAPSPRSCTAPAYEKDTPYEQGQQVQHAGQQFECWKDDEAPLGVGSWQWCRQPSYEPLLPTNHWKDAWKELGECGGFEGNRLTLSFSTLSGKAPLKPAVPGVARADQMLTGTLRCKAEEISISAKASETIHLDNLKACDYQLVMNSADGYIPLNTPRIVTFKEAQGAEQDVTVKYRPPVDVSKLSGLPGIKIELFAQGLIQPRQMAMGKNVLYVGSSAIPSYVYDGKIGDMIYALPLDGAGKPTGIHVIASGLEEPHGVAYRNGDLYYSTTGGLYRLRNADDHYKDPKPELVLKFPADDNLFPLPPLSSGSNTRIWHMKHPLRFNPLDPLDKWVYTAVGIPCNLCMIPADKRYGTVLRYSLETGASEILATGVRNSVGFDWNPKDGKIWFSDNNRQGFPNPDEVNFIRSPGLHFGVPYRFGKDTPGFTQEEYQNPGVIQPPLVPGAIVSDKSLEQINPADYVPAAFESGTNTAPLGVKFWSGYPAAADTQHLLVAVHGAGSTTRQGMDIQMLTIQGGTRVVNQIPLINGFVQDPKRFDVYCLDN
;
A
#
# COMPACT_ATOMS: atom_id res chain seq x y z
N MET A 1 49.20 58.49 -0.37
CA MET A 1 50.43 58.44 0.45
C MET A 1 50.78 56.98 0.68
N ASN A 2 51.99 56.59 0.23
CA ASN A 2 52.80 55.37 0.46
C ASN A 2 52.22 54.00 0.03
N LYS A 3 52.66 53.44 -1.12
CA LYS A 3 53.87 52.56 -1.37
C LYS A 3 53.60 51.09 -1.00
N SER A 4 54.10 50.03 -1.62
CA SER A 4 54.67 49.67 -2.94
C SER A 4 54.88 48.14 -2.94
N VAL A 5 54.54 47.47 -4.05
CA VAL A 5 55.19 46.32 -4.75
C VAL A 5 56.24 45.43 -4.03
N GLY A 6 56.15 44.09 -4.20
CA GLY A 6 57.31 43.18 -4.11
C GLY A 6 56.96 41.68 -3.93
N VAL A 7 56.79 40.88 -5.00
CA VAL A 7 57.76 39.90 -5.57
C VAL A 7 57.76 38.49 -4.93
N LEU A 8 57.62 37.49 -5.81
CA LEU A 8 57.79 36.03 -5.66
C LEU A 8 59.02 35.60 -4.84
N ARG A 9 58.87 34.50 -4.07
CA ARG A 9 59.90 33.46 -3.94
C ARG A 9 59.29 32.10 -3.57
N MET A 10 59.53 31.11 -4.43
CA MET A 10 59.39 29.68 -4.14
C MET A 10 60.34 29.28 -3.01
N LEU A 11 59.88 28.45 -2.08
CA LEU A 11 60.72 27.60 -1.24
C LEU A 11 60.01 26.27 -1.04
N TRP A 12 60.57 25.23 -1.63
CA TRP A 12 60.27 23.82 -1.36
C TRP A 12 60.77 23.48 0.04
N LEU A 13 59.89 22.95 0.90
CA LEU A 13 60.29 22.18 2.08
C LEU A 13 59.63 20.80 1.99
N ALA A 14 60.47 19.77 1.89
CA ALA A 14 60.09 18.38 2.01
C ALA A 14 59.86 18.04 3.49
N CYS A 15 58.64 17.66 3.85
CA CYS A 15 58.35 17.00 5.11
C CYS A 15 58.28 15.48 4.88
N LEU A 16 59.25 14.77 5.44
CA LEU A 16 59.22 13.32 5.67
C LEU A 16 58.10 12.99 6.66
N VAL A 17 57.04 12.34 6.18
CA VAL A 17 56.07 11.66 7.05
C VAL A 17 56.49 10.20 7.16
N VAL A 18 56.90 9.81 8.37
CA VAL A 18 57.12 8.41 8.75
C VAL A 18 55.75 7.73 8.80
N LEU A 19 55.49 6.82 7.85
CA LEU A 19 54.32 5.94 7.89
C LEU A 19 54.54 4.89 8.98
N ALA A 20 53.90 5.06 10.13
CA ALA A 20 53.73 3.98 11.08
C ALA A 20 52.73 2.97 10.47
N VAL A 21 53.24 1.79 10.11
CA VAL A 21 52.40 0.64 9.72
C VAL A 21 51.69 0.13 10.98
N LEU A 22 50.48 0.63 11.21
CA LEU A 22 49.53 -0.01 12.12
C LEU A 22 49.00 -1.25 11.40
N THR A 23 49.57 -2.41 11.74
CA THR A 23 48.94 -3.70 11.49
C THR A 23 47.61 -3.72 12.24
N ARG A 24 46.50 -3.48 11.52
CA ARG A 24 45.17 -3.80 12.00
C ARG A 24 45.15 -5.30 12.26
N THR A 25 45.18 -5.69 13.53
CA THR A 25 44.68 -7.00 13.96
C THR A 25 43.25 -7.11 13.45
N ALA A 26 42.98 -8.17 12.68
CA ALA A 26 41.65 -8.51 12.24
C ALA A 26 40.72 -8.51 13.47
N GLU A 27 39.75 -7.60 13.50
CA GLU A 27 38.61 -7.73 14.41
C GLU A 27 37.97 -9.08 14.10
N SER A 28 38.00 -9.97 15.08
CA SER A 28 37.22 -11.20 15.07
C SER A 28 35.76 -10.82 14.83
N ALA A 29 35.16 -11.41 13.80
CA ALA A 29 33.73 -11.33 13.56
C ALA A 29 32.97 -11.66 14.87
N PRO A 30 31.86 -10.99 15.19
CA PRO A 30 31.04 -11.39 16.33
C PRO A 30 30.57 -12.83 16.08
N SER A 31 31.06 -13.75 16.90
CA SER A 31 30.63 -15.16 16.91
C SER A 31 29.11 -15.23 17.14
N PRO A 32 28.43 -16.26 16.61
CA PRO A 32 27.03 -16.55 16.94
C PRO A 32 26.85 -16.45 18.47
N ARG A 33 25.81 -15.75 18.95
CA ARG A 33 25.51 -15.64 20.38
C ARG A 33 25.39 -17.05 20.98
N SER A 34 26.48 -17.57 21.52
CA SER A 34 26.50 -18.78 22.31
C SER A 34 25.91 -18.44 23.67
N CYS A 35 24.96 -19.21 24.15
CA CYS A 35 24.48 -19.05 25.52
C CYS A 35 25.68 -19.19 26.48
N THR A 36 25.81 -18.22 27.39
CA THR A 36 26.87 -18.19 28.41
C THR A 36 26.42 -18.81 29.73
N ALA A 37 25.15 -19.20 29.84
CA ALA A 37 24.58 -19.81 31.03
C ALA A 37 25.20 -21.19 31.30
N PRO A 38 25.35 -21.61 32.56
CA PRO A 38 25.81 -22.97 32.89
C PRO A 38 24.78 -24.02 32.44
N ALA A 39 25.21 -25.27 32.28
CA ALA A 39 24.29 -26.39 32.06
C ALA A 39 23.36 -26.57 33.27
N TYR A 40 22.12 -26.98 33.02
CA TYR A 40 21.21 -27.39 34.08
C TYR A 40 21.77 -28.63 34.77
N GLU A 41 21.98 -28.49 36.06
CA GLU A 41 22.33 -29.55 37.00
C GLU A 41 21.08 -29.97 37.79
N LYS A 42 20.82 -31.27 37.78
CA LYS A 42 19.73 -31.87 38.55
C LYS A 42 20.00 -31.73 40.05
N ASP A 43 18.94 -31.50 40.81
CA ASP A 43 18.97 -31.34 42.29
C ASP A 43 19.74 -30.09 42.78
N THR A 44 20.09 -29.17 41.87
CA THR A 44 20.70 -27.87 42.21
C THR A 44 19.60 -26.83 42.50
N PRO A 45 19.67 -26.09 43.62
CA PRO A 45 18.74 -25.01 43.90
C PRO A 45 19.07 -23.78 43.05
N TYR A 46 18.13 -23.36 42.21
CA TYR A 46 18.25 -22.17 41.39
C TYR A 46 17.61 -20.95 42.07
N GLU A 47 18.20 -19.79 41.81
CA GLU A 47 17.67 -18.51 42.23
C GLU A 47 16.80 -17.87 41.15
N GLN A 48 15.93 -16.99 41.59
CA GLN A 48 15.10 -16.18 40.73
C GLN A 48 15.92 -15.45 39.65
N GLY A 49 15.52 -15.56 38.37
CA GLY A 49 16.23 -14.96 37.24
C GLY A 49 17.53 -15.67 36.84
N GLN A 50 17.90 -16.77 37.49
CA GLN A 50 19.08 -17.54 37.12
C GLN A 50 18.84 -18.29 35.82
N GLN A 51 19.81 -18.19 34.90
CA GLN A 51 19.74 -18.82 33.59
C GLN A 51 20.55 -20.12 33.55
N VAL A 52 20.02 -21.12 32.83
CA VAL A 52 20.64 -22.43 32.61
C VAL A 52 20.48 -22.89 31.17
N GLN A 53 21.27 -23.86 30.75
CA GLN A 53 21.14 -24.56 29.48
C GLN A 53 20.72 -26.01 29.70
N HIS A 54 19.65 -26.47 29.05
CA HIS A 54 19.23 -27.87 29.10
C HIS A 54 18.84 -28.36 27.70
N ALA A 55 19.41 -29.49 27.29
CA ALA A 55 19.18 -30.11 25.98
C ALA A 55 19.28 -29.15 24.76
N GLY A 56 20.21 -28.20 24.80
CA GLY A 56 20.40 -27.24 23.71
C GLY A 56 19.44 -26.06 23.71
N GLN A 57 18.69 -25.84 24.80
CA GLN A 57 17.86 -24.66 25.03
C GLN A 57 18.26 -23.93 26.31
N GLN A 58 18.08 -22.62 26.34
CA GLN A 58 18.33 -21.76 27.47
C GLN A 58 17.02 -21.49 28.21
N PHE A 59 17.08 -21.50 29.53
CA PHE A 59 15.95 -21.26 30.42
C PHE A 59 16.34 -20.23 31.47
N GLU A 60 15.37 -19.44 31.93
CA GLU A 60 15.50 -18.54 33.08
C GLU A 60 14.50 -18.95 34.15
N CYS A 61 14.94 -19.17 35.39
CA CYS A 61 14.01 -19.31 36.50
C CYS A 61 13.20 -18.02 36.61
N TRP A 62 11.87 -18.10 36.67
CA TRP A 62 11.00 -16.92 36.62
C TRP A 62 11.39 -15.86 37.65
N LYS A 63 11.05 -14.59 37.37
CA LYS A 63 11.11 -13.52 38.37
C LYS A 63 9.77 -13.33 39.07
N ASP A 64 9.77 -12.89 40.32
CA ASP A 64 8.58 -12.69 41.15
C ASP A 64 7.54 -11.79 40.46
N ASP A 65 8.00 -10.80 39.70
CA ASP A 65 7.19 -9.87 38.92
C ASP A 65 6.77 -10.41 37.54
N GLU A 66 7.35 -11.53 37.10
CA GLU A 66 7.10 -12.16 35.80
C GLU A 66 6.43 -13.55 35.91
N ALA A 67 6.39 -14.16 37.10
CA ALA A 67 6.01 -15.56 37.26
C ALA A 67 4.51 -15.79 37.05
N PRO A 68 4.11 -16.82 36.28
CA PRO A 68 2.74 -17.01 35.81
C PRO A 68 1.72 -17.29 36.92
N LEU A 69 2.19 -17.76 38.09
CA LEU A 69 1.34 -18.10 39.24
C LEU A 69 1.53 -17.15 40.42
N GLY A 70 2.13 -15.98 40.17
CA GLY A 70 2.30 -14.90 41.13
C GLY A 70 3.56 -15.01 41.99
N VAL A 71 3.69 -14.08 42.93
CA VAL A 71 4.86 -13.93 43.80
C VAL A 71 5.17 -15.23 44.55
N GLY A 72 6.43 -15.65 44.50
CA GLY A 72 6.97 -16.86 45.13
C GLY A 72 6.87 -18.12 44.26
N SER A 73 6.16 -18.11 43.13
CA SER A 73 6.01 -19.30 42.28
C SER A 73 7.30 -19.71 41.55
N TRP A 74 8.25 -18.79 41.35
CA TRP A 74 9.58 -19.12 40.81
C TRP A 74 10.34 -20.15 41.65
N GLN A 75 10.04 -20.27 42.95
CA GLN A 75 10.73 -21.22 43.84
C GLN A 75 10.58 -22.68 43.38
N TRP A 76 9.63 -22.96 42.50
CA TRP A 76 9.48 -24.27 41.87
C TRP A 76 10.66 -24.65 40.98
N CYS A 77 11.47 -23.68 40.51
CA CYS A 77 12.70 -23.97 39.79
C CYS A 77 13.77 -24.66 40.67
N ARG A 78 13.57 -24.68 42.00
CA ARG A 78 14.39 -25.43 42.96
C ARG A 78 13.96 -26.89 43.12
N GLN A 79 12.87 -27.31 42.48
CA GLN A 79 12.29 -28.64 42.63
C GLN A 79 12.60 -29.52 41.41
N PRO A 80 13.09 -30.76 41.60
CA PRO A 80 13.39 -31.67 40.49
C PRO A 80 12.17 -32.00 39.62
N SER A 81 10.95 -31.91 40.16
CA SER A 81 9.70 -32.13 39.40
C SER A 81 9.40 -31.05 38.36
N TYR A 82 10.18 -29.96 38.37
CA TYR A 82 10.08 -28.84 37.44
C TYR A 82 11.36 -28.70 36.61
N GLU A 83 12.15 -29.76 36.45
CA GLU A 83 13.27 -29.78 35.51
C GLU A 83 12.79 -29.34 34.10
N PRO A 84 13.50 -28.41 33.44
CA PRO A 84 13.14 -27.95 32.09
C PRO A 84 12.99 -29.14 31.13
N LEU A 85 12.00 -29.11 30.24
CA LEU A 85 11.74 -30.15 29.23
C LEU A 85 11.32 -31.52 29.78
N LEU A 86 10.93 -31.62 31.06
CA LEU A 86 10.24 -32.83 31.52
C LEU A 86 8.98 -33.10 30.68
N PRO A 87 8.58 -34.38 30.53
CA PRO A 87 7.37 -34.76 29.79
C PRO A 87 6.07 -34.13 30.32
N THR A 88 6.09 -33.65 31.57
CA THR A 88 4.98 -32.90 32.18
C THR A 88 5.16 -31.40 31.89
N ASN A 89 4.10 -30.69 31.50
CA ASN A 89 4.18 -29.25 31.21
C ASN A 89 4.41 -28.36 32.45
N HIS A 90 4.51 -28.94 33.66
CA HIS A 90 4.64 -28.20 34.91
C HIS A 90 5.91 -27.34 34.99
N TRP A 91 7.00 -27.74 34.32
CA TRP A 91 8.24 -26.97 34.32
C TRP A 91 8.06 -25.53 33.81
N LYS A 92 7.05 -25.25 32.97
CA LYS A 92 6.75 -23.89 32.46
C LYS A 92 6.26 -22.93 33.54
N ASP A 93 5.76 -23.47 34.65
CA ASP A 93 5.36 -22.68 35.80
C ASP A 93 6.58 -22.17 36.59
N ALA A 94 7.74 -22.82 36.43
CA ALA A 94 8.98 -22.54 37.13
C ALA A 94 10.04 -21.86 36.25
N TRP A 95 10.03 -22.14 34.95
CA TRP A 95 11.03 -21.68 33.99
C TRP A 95 10.41 -20.96 32.80
N LYS A 96 11.07 -19.88 32.40
CA LYS A 96 10.89 -19.15 31.15
C LYS A 96 11.88 -19.71 30.11
N GLU A 97 11.38 -20.29 29.03
CA GLU A 97 12.20 -20.73 27.90
C GLU A 97 12.72 -19.49 27.13
N LEU A 98 14.04 -19.38 26.99
CA LEU A 98 14.73 -18.26 26.34
C LEU A 98 15.18 -18.56 24.90
N GLY A 99 15.08 -19.81 24.43
CA GLY A 99 15.41 -20.23 23.07
C GLY A 99 16.63 -21.16 22.98
N GLU A 100 17.07 -21.51 21.77
CA GLU A 100 18.18 -22.47 21.55
C GLU A 100 19.57 -21.91 21.94
N CYS A 101 20.44 -22.78 22.44
CA CYS A 101 21.79 -22.47 22.91
C CYS A 101 22.85 -22.34 21.80
N GLY A 102 22.49 -22.71 20.57
CA GLY A 102 23.30 -22.44 19.38
C GLY A 102 22.92 -21.07 18.83
N GLY A 103 23.82 -20.10 18.93
CA GLY A 103 23.68 -18.92 18.09
C GLY A 103 23.62 -19.34 16.62
N PHE A 104 22.86 -18.62 15.82
CA PHE A 104 22.67 -18.92 14.41
C PHE A 104 23.83 -18.40 13.56
N GLU A 105 24.13 -19.10 12.47
CA GLU A 105 25.01 -18.59 11.43
C GLU A 105 24.26 -17.58 10.55
N GLY A 106 24.93 -16.53 10.10
CA GLY A 106 24.32 -15.44 9.32
C GLY A 106 23.27 -14.66 10.13
N ASN A 107 22.18 -14.25 9.50
CA ASN A 107 21.01 -13.66 10.16
C ASN A 107 19.88 -14.69 10.31
N ARG A 108 18.98 -14.47 11.26
CA ARG A 108 17.84 -15.36 11.57
C ARG A 108 16.50 -14.65 11.35
N LEU A 109 15.59 -15.33 10.66
CA LEU A 109 14.17 -14.99 10.63
C LEU A 109 13.37 -16.08 11.34
N THR A 110 12.73 -15.73 12.45
CA THR A 110 11.81 -16.59 13.17
C THR A 110 10.37 -16.36 12.71
N LEU A 111 9.68 -17.42 12.30
CA LEU A 111 8.28 -17.36 11.88
C LEU A 111 7.39 -18.14 12.85
N SER A 112 6.29 -17.52 13.25
CA SER A 112 5.18 -18.16 13.98
C SER A 112 3.87 -17.91 13.24
N PHE A 113 2.85 -18.73 13.49
CA PHE A 113 1.60 -18.68 12.73
C PHE A 113 0.38 -18.56 13.64
N SER A 114 -0.55 -17.69 13.24
CA SER A 114 -1.79 -17.48 13.97
C SER A 114 -2.96 -17.23 13.04
N THR A 115 -4.16 -17.53 13.51
CA THR A 115 -5.42 -17.25 12.84
C THR A 115 -6.15 -16.16 13.57
N LEU A 116 -6.59 -15.17 12.82
CA LEU A 116 -7.56 -14.19 13.29
C LEU A 116 -8.95 -14.77 13.16
N SER A 117 -9.72 -14.67 14.24
CA SER A 117 -11.14 -15.04 14.24
C SER A 117 -12.02 -13.81 14.41
N GLY A 118 -13.01 -13.65 13.52
CA GLY A 118 -14.09 -12.67 13.68
C GLY A 118 -13.76 -11.20 13.38
N LYS A 119 -14.74 -10.34 13.69
CA LYS A 119 -14.81 -8.91 13.36
C LYS A 119 -13.88 -8.03 14.19
N ALA A 120 -13.54 -6.86 13.67
CA ALA A 120 -12.92 -5.78 14.43
C ALA A 120 -13.86 -5.18 15.52
N PRO A 121 -13.40 -4.92 16.76
CA PRO A 121 -12.04 -5.14 17.24
C PRO A 121 -11.80 -6.64 17.41
N LEU A 122 -10.74 -7.12 16.76
CA LEU A 122 -10.53 -8.54 16.52
C LEU A 122 -10.53 -9.33 17.82
N LYS A 123 -11.11 -10.53 17.80
CA LYS A 123 -10.76 -11.51 18.82
C LYS A 123 -9.25 -11.74 18.77
N PRO A 124 -8.60 -12.09 19.90
CA PRO A 124 -7.20 -12.43 19.92
C PRO A 124 -6.86 -13.47 18.84
N ALA A 125 -5.72 -13.29 18.18
CA ALA A 125 -5.20 -14.29 17.26
C ALA A 125 -4.98 -15.60 18.01
N VAL A 126 -5.44 -16.72 17.45
CA VAL A 126 -5.23 -18.05 18.02
C VAL A 126 -4.03 -18.68 17.31
N PRO A 127 -3.08 -19.31 18.02
CA PRO A 127 -1.99 -20.06 17.37
C PRO A 127 -2.51 -21.11 16.38
N GLY A 128 -1.86 -21.25 15.22
CA GLY A 128 -2.26 -22.19 14.17
C GLY A 128 -3.13 -21.61 13.06
N VAL A 129 -3.45 -22.44 12.06
CA VAL A 129 -4.21 -22.11 10.85
C VAL A 129 -5.17 -23.22 10.50
N ALA A 130 -6.47 -22.99 10.68
CA ALA A 130 -7.55 -23.99 10.59
C ALA A 130 -7.40 -25.17 11.57
N ARG A 131 -6.28 -25.89 11.52
CA ARG A 131 -5.85 -27.00 12.38
C ARG A 131 -4.38 -26.83 12.76
N ALA A 132 -3.98 -27.38 13.90
CA ALA A 132 -2.60 -27.28 14.41
C ALA A 132 -1.57 -27.95 13.47
N ASP A 133 -1.94 -29.06 12.85
CA ASP A 133 -1.12 -29.86 11.94
C ASP A 133 -1.18 -29.39 10.47
N GLN A 134 -1.92 -28.32 10.18
CA GLN A 134 -2.04 -27.80 8.82
C GLN A 134 -0.67 -27.38 8.29
N MET A 135 -0.27 -27.95 7.15
CA MET A 135 0.95 -27.55 6.47
C MET A 135 0.77 -26.17 5.83
N LEU A 136 1.69 -25.27 6.18
CA LEU A 136 1.82 -23.93 5.64
C LEU A 136 3.00 -23.90 4.69
N THR A 137 2.80 -23.24 3.56
CA THR A 137 3.86 -23.05 2.56
C THR A 137 4.02 -21.59 2.21
N GLY A 138 5.21 -21.23 1.78
CA GLY A 138 5.51 -19.88 1.34
C GLY A 138 6.90 -19.78 0.78
N THR A 139 7.34 -18.55 0.62
CA THR A 139 8.63 -18.24 0.05
C THR A 139 9.22 -17.02 0.71
N LEU A 140 10.53 -17.09 0.99
CA LEU A 140 11.36 -15.94 1.31
C LEU A 140 12.26 -15.65 0.10
N ARG A 141 12.18 -14.46 -0.49
CA ARG A 141 12.96 -14.08 -1.68
C ARG A 141 13.85 -12.89 -1.42
N CYS A 142 15.09 -12.94 -1.91
CA CYS A 142 15.97 -11.78 -1.99
C CYS A 142 16.58 -11.75 -3.39
N LYS A 143 16.20 -10.75 -4.20
CA LYS A 143 16.60 -10.69 -5.62
C LYS A 143 16.23 -12.03 -6.32
N ALA A 144 17.20 -12.68 -6.95
CA ALA A 144 17.03 -13.99 -7.59
C ALA A 144 17.08 -15.19 -6.63
N GLU A 145 17.48 -15.01 -5.37
CA GLU A 145 17.55 -16.09 -4.36
C GLU A 145 16.15 -16.37 -3.80
N GLU A 146 15.79 -17.65 -3.75
CA GLU A 146 14.47 -18.12 -3.32
C GLU A 146 14.61 -19.25 -2.31
N ILE A 147 14.05 -19.06 -1.11
CA ILE A 147 14.03 -20.04 -0.02
C ILE A 147 12.58 -20.49 0.18
N SER A 148 12.32 -21.78 0.00
CA SER A 148 11.00 -22.37 0.22
C SER A 148 10.72 -22.52 1.71
N ILE A 149 9.52 -22.13 2.13
CA ILE A 149 9.05 -22.28 3.52
C ILE A 149 8.02 -23.42 3.55
N SER A 150 8.18 -24.32 4.53
CA SER A 150 7.22 -25.39 4.82
C SER A 150 7.24 -25.68 6.32
N ALA A 151 6.11 -25.48 7.00
CA ALA A 151 5.99 -25.68 8.45
C ALA A 151 4.56 -26.11 8.83
N LYS A 152 4.38 -26.82 9.94
CA LYS A 152 3.03 -26.97 10.51
C LYS A 152 2.59 -25.68 11.17
N ALA A 153 1.30 -25.42 11.16
CA ALA A 153 0.76 -24.18 11.70
C ALA A 153 1.00 -23.99 13.22
N SER A 154 1.21 -25.07 13.98
CA SER A 154 1.57 -25.00 15.41
C SER A 154 3.07 -24.78 15.66
N GLU A 155 3.92 -24.89 14.64
CA GLU A 155 5.37 -24.81 14.79
C GLU A 155 5.85 -23.36 14.68
N THR A 156 6.85 -23.01 15.51
CA THR A 156 7.72 -21.88 15.25
C THR A 156 8.93 -22.40 14.47
N ILE A 157 9.30 -21.73 13.38
CA ILE A 157 10.46 -22.13 12.58
C ILE A 157 11.50 -21.01 12.53
N HIS A 158 12.77 -21.40 12.41
CA HIS A 158 13.90 -20.49 12.25
C HIS A 158 14.51 -20.68 10.86
N LEU A 159 14.63 -19.58 10.12
CA LEU A 159 15.35 -19.51 8.85
C LEU A 159 16.68 -18.81 9.10
N ASP A 160 17.75 -19.58 9.17
CA ASP A 160 19.10 -19.12 9.47
C ASP A 160 19.94 -18.91 8.20
N ASN A 161 21.18 -18.44 8.37
CA ASN A 161 22.13 -18.16 7.30
C ASN A 161 21.64 -17.12 6.29
N LEU A 162 20.76 -16.21 6.73
CA LEU A 162 20.26 -15.14 5.88
C LEU A 162 21.32 -14.03 5.77
N LYS A 163 21.57 -13.57 4.54
CA LYS A 163 22.48 -12.44 4.24
C LYS A 163 21.78 -11.10 4.43
N ALA A 164 22.54 -10.02 4.49
CA ALA A 164 22.00 -8.66 4.42
C ALA A 164 21.17 -8.45 3.13
N CYS A 165 19.86 -8.27 3.27
CA CYS A 165 18.93 -8.04 2.16
C CYS A 165 17.56 -7.58 2.65
N ASP A 166 16.78 -6.99 1.75
CA ASP A 166 15.34 -6.81 1.88
C ASP A 166 14.61 -8.05 1.36
N TYR A 167 14.29 -8.99 2.25
CA TYR A 167 13.60 -10.21 1.86
C TYR A 167 12.10 -9.99 1.71
N GLN A 168 11.54 -10.50 0.62
CA GLN A 168 10.11 -10.61 0.40
C GLN A 168 9.60 -11.92 1.01
N LEU A 169 8.93 -11.82 2.16
CA LEU A 169 8.20 -12.93 2.76
C LEU A 169 6.80 -13.00 2.15
N VAL A 170 6.49 -14.08 1.44
CA VAL A 170 5.19 -14.32 0.79
C VAL A 170 4.69 -15.69 1.22
N MET A 171 3.58 -15.74 1.95
CA MET A 171 2.95 -17.00 2.34
C MET A 171 1.80 -17.35 1.40
N ASN A 172 1.50 -18.65 1.27
CA ASN A 172 0.40 -19.15 0.46
C ASN A 172 -0.86 -19.33 1.30
N SER A 173 -2.03 -19.44 0.65
CA SER A 173 -3.24 -19.88 1.32
C SER A 173 -3.13 -21.34 1.79
N ALA A 174 -3.72 -21.66 2.94
CA ALA A 174 -3.75 -23.01 3.50
C ALA A 174 -5.13 -23.33 4.05
N ASP A 175 -5.72 -24.47 3.63
CA ASP A 175 -7.07 -24.91 4.04
C ASP A 175 -8.15 -23.83 3.82
N GLY A 176 -8.04 -23.07 2.72
CA GLY A 176 -8.92 -21.93 2.42
C GLY A 176 -8.62 -20.66 3.21
N TYR A 177 -7.75 -20.68 4.22
CA TYR A 177 -7.34 -19.49 4.96
C TYR A 177 -6.25 -18.71 4.24
N ILE A 178 -6.30 -17.39 4.39
CA ILE A 178 -5.58 -16.42 3.56
C ILE A 178 -4.59 -15.66 4.44
N PRO A 179 -3.32 -15.55 4.03
CA PRO A 179 -2.38 -14.71 4.75
C PRO A 179 -2.81 -13.25 4.68
N LEU A 180 -2.76 -12.57 5.83
CA LEU A 180 -3.24 -11.20 5.99
C LEU A 180 -2.11 -10.18 5.99
N ASN A 181 -0.95 -10.54 6.49
CA ASN A 181 0.17 -9.62 6.73
C ASN A 181 1.41 -9.94 5.89
N THR A 182 1.25 -10.74 4.83
CA THR A 182 2.23 -10.98 3.76
C THR A 182 1.56 -10.77 2.40
N PRO A 183 2.25 -10.25 1.36
CA PRO A 183 3.69 -10.05 1.25
C PRO A 183 4.23 -9.00 2.25
N ARG A 184 5.41 -9.25 2.81
CA ARG A 184 6.09 -8.38 3.78
C ARG A 184 7.56 -8.27 3.43
N ILE A 185 8.13 -7.06 3.53
CA ILE A 185 9.57 -6.87 3.49
C ILE A 185 10.15 -7.09 4.89
N VAL A 186 11.15 -7.97 4.97
CA VAL A 186 11.95 -8.25 6.16
C VAL A 186 13.38 -7.84 5.85
N THR A 187 13.84 -6.76 6.46
CA THR A 187 15.15 -6.15 6.16
C THR A 187 16.21 -6.64 7.15
N PHE A 188 17.29 -7.20 6.63
CA PHE A 188 18.54 -7.41 7.35
C PHE A 188 19.60 -6.45 6.80
N LYS A 189 20.07 -5.51 7.63
CA LYS A 189 21.14 -4.58 7.24
C LYS A 189 22.52 -5.13 7.55
N GLU A 190 22.63 -5.87 8.65
CA GLU A 190 23.88 -6.45 9.13
C GLU A 190 24.28 -7.68 8.32
N ALA A 191 25.58 -7.89 8.17
CA ALA A 191 26.11 -9.06 7.47
C ALA A 191 25.77 -10.38 8.18
N GLN A 192 25.71 -10.37 9.52
CA GLN A 192 25.38 -11.52 10.36
C GLN A 192 24.91 -11.08 11.75
N GLY A 193 24.26 -11.99 12.50
CA GLY A 193 23.88 -11.83 13.90
C GLY A 193 22.59 -11.04 14.14
N ALA A 194 21.95 -10.49 13.10
CA ALA A 194 20.65 -9.86 13.24
C ALA A 194 19.53 -10.92 13.27
N GLU A 195 18.53 -10.65 14.09
CA GLU A 195 17.34 -11.48 14.25
C GLU A 195 16.09 -10.66 13.95
N GLN A 196 15.10 -11.30 13.34
CA GLN A 196 13.79 -10.74 13.08
C GLN A 196 12.72 -11.78 13.41
N ASP A 197 11.65 -11.34 14.07
CA ASP A 197 10.50 -12.18 14.38
C ASP A 197 9.26 -11.72 13.60
N VAL A 198 8.59 -12.66 12.94
CA VAL A 198 7.33 -12.39 12.24
C VAL A 198 6.28 -13.43 12.60
N THR A 199 5.22 -12.99 13.28
CA THR A 199 3.98 -13.76 13.37
C THR A 199 3.16 -13.54 12.09
N VAL A 200 3.06 -14.57 11.26
CA VAL A 200 2.19 -14.59 10.09
C VAL A 200 0.75 -14.81 10.56
N LYS A 201 -0.13 -13.89 10.16
CA LYS A 201 -1.56 -13.93 10.49
C LYS A 201 -2.35 -14.43 9.30
N TYR A 202 -3.25 -15.38 9.53
CA TYR A 202 -4.20 -15.89 8.56
C TYR A 202 -5.62 -15.46 8.91
N ARG A 203 -6.50 -15.42 7.91
CA ARG A 203 -7.92 -15.12 8.06
C ARG A 203 -8.78 -16.03 7.18
N PRO A 204 -10.08 -16.19 7.47
CA PRO A 204 -11.00 -16.83 6.55
C PRO A 204 -10.99 -16.16 5.15
N PRO A 205 -11.30 -16.93 4.08
CA PRO A 205 -11.41 -16.38 2.74
C PRO A 205 -12.64 -15.49 2.61
N VAL A 206 -12.62 -14.62 1.61
CA VAL A 206 -13.80 -13.84 1.24
C VAL A 206 -14.82 -14.76 0.56
N ASP A 207 -16.03 -14.83 1.12
CA ASP A 207 -17.13 -15.58 0.52
C ASP A 207 -17.81 -14.78 -0.61
N VAL A 208 -17.28 -14.94 -1.82
CA VAL A 208 -17.79 -14.26 -3.02
C VAL A 208 -19.21 -14.68 -3.39
N SER A 209 -19.76 -15.76 -2.83
CA SER A 209 -21.15 -16.18 -3.08
C SER A 209 -22.18 -15.21 -2.48
N LYS A 210 -21.74 -14.34 -1.56
CA LYS A 210 -22.55 -13.26 -0.98
C LYS A 210 -22.66 -12.03 -1.88
N LEU A 211 -21.86 -11.97 -2.95
CA LEU A 211 -21.98 -10.94 -3.98
C LEU A 211 -23.10 -11.33 -4.95
N SER A 212 -23.89 -10.35 -5.37
CA SER A 212 -24.90 -10.56 -6.40
C SER A 212 -24.51 -9.82 -7.68
N GLY A 213 -24.53 -10.54 -8.80
CA GLY A 213 -24.30 -9.99 -10.13
C GLY A 213 -25.58 -9.89 -10.95
N LEU A 214 -25.56 -9.09 -12.01
CA LEU A 214 -26.62 -9.12 -13.01
C LEU A 214 -26.76 -10.52 -13.65
N PRO A 215 -27.94 -10.88 -14.18
CA PRO A 215 -28.12 -12.14 -14.89
C PRO A 215 -27.08 -12.35 -15.99
N GLY A 216 -26.45 -13.53 -16.00
CA GLY A 216 -25.38 -13.89 -16.93
C GLY A 216 -23.97 -13.53 -16.46
N ILE A 217 -23.82 -12.88 -15.29
CA ILE A 217 -22.52 -12.56 -14.70
C ILE A 217 -22.11 -13.64 -13.69
N LYS A 218 -20.89 -14.15 -13.86
CA LYS A 218 -20.22 -15.02 -12.88
C LYS A 218 -19.16 -14.23 -12.14
N ILE A 219 -19.13 -14.34 -10.82
CA ILE A 219 -18.15 -13.67 -9.95
C ILE A 219 -17.25 -14.73 -9.34
N GLU A 220 -15.93 -14.55 -9.48
CA GLU A 220 -14.93 -15.48 -8.97
C GLU A 220 -13.78 -14.70 -8.33
N LEU A 221 -13.14 -15.33 -7.36
CA LEU A 221 -11.93 -14.81 -6.76
C LEU A 221 -10.74 -15.06 -7.69
N PHE A 222 -10.10 -13.99 -8.16
CA PHE A 222 -8.93 -14.07 -9.03
C PHE A 222 -7.61 -14.17 -8.24
N ALA A 223 -7.42 -13.27 -7.28
CA ALA A 223 -6.24 -13.18 -6.43
C ALA A 223 -6.59 -12.61 -5.05
N GLN A 224 -5.78 -12.93 -4.04
CA GLN A 224 -5.93 -12.47 -2.67
C GLN A 224 -4.58 -12.43 -1.96
N GLY A 225 -4.54 -11.87 -0.74
CA GLY A 225 -3.30 -11.69 0.02
C GLY A 225 -2.53 -10.42 -0.35
N LEU A 226 -3.06 -9.57 -1.23
CA LEU A 226 -2.48 -8.25 -1.48
C LEU A 226 -2.93 -7.27 -0.39
N ILE A 227 -2.01 -6.42 0.06
CA ILE A 227 -2.35 -5.34 0.99
C ILE A 227 -2.98 -4.22 0.16
N GLN A 228 -4.23 -3.86 0.45
CA GLN A 228 -4.95 -2.70 -0.13
C GLN A 228 -4.70 -2.46 -1.64
N PRO A 229 -5.00 -3.46 -2.50
CA PRO A 229 -4.77 -3.35 -3.94
C PRO A 229 -5.61 -2.21 -4.55
N ARG A 230 -5.03 -1.53 -5.55
CA ARG A 230 -5.60 -0.39 -6.27
C ARG A 230 -5.62 -0.67 -7.77
N GLN A 231 -5.08 0.23 -8.59
CA GLN A 231 -5.12 0.10 -10.02
C GLN A 231 -4.36 -1.15 -10.46
N MET A 232 -4.83 -1.76 -11.55
CA MET A 232 -4.22 -2.92 -12.17
C MET A 232 -3.90 -2.67 -13.64
N ALA A 233 -2.82 -3.27 -14.13
CA ALA A 233 -2.44 -3.27 -15.54
C ALA A 233 -1.91 -4.65 -15.94
N MET A 234 -2.36 -5.15 -17.09
CA MET A 234 -1.90 -6.43 -17.63
C MET A 234 -0.65 -6.22 -18.49
N GLY A 235 0.43 -6.95 -18.19
CA GLY A 235 1.59 -7.14 -19.04
C GLY A 235 1.33 -8.18 -20.14
N LYS A 236 2.35 -8.93 -20.56
CA LYS A 236 2.13 -10.07 -21.48
C LYS A 236 1.56 -11.26 -20.71
N ASN A 237 2.20 -11.63 -19.60
CA ASN A 237 1.78 -12.75 -18.73
C ASN A 237 1.91 -12.41 -17.24
N VAL A 238 1.93 -11.13 -16.89
CA VAL A 238 2.08 -10.65 -15.52
C VAL A 238 1.03 -9.58 -15.24
N LEU A 239 0.25 -9.75 -14.18
CA LEU A 239 -0.65 -8.71 -13.68
C LEU A 239 0.11 -7.80 -12.71
N TYR A 240 0.17 -6.50 -12.99
CA TYR A 240 0.76 -5.51 -12.10
C TYR A 240 -0.33 -4.80 -11.30
N VAL A 241 -0.05 -4.54 -10.02
CA VAL A 241 -1.03 -3.98 -9.08
C VAL A 241 -0.37 -2.93 -8.19
N GLY A 242 -0.93 -1.73 -8.14
CA GLY A 242 -0.56 -0.71 -7.13
C GLY A 242 -1.19 -1.02 -5.77
N SER A 243 -0.55 -0.63 -4.67
CA SER A 243 -1.02 -0.89 -3.30
C SER A 243 -0.97 0.38 -2.46
N SER A 244 -2.12 1.01 -2.20
CA SER A 244 -2.16 2.21 -1.37
C SER A 244 -3.43 2.32 -0.52
N ALA A 245 -3.22 2.77 0.72
CA ALA A 245 -4.25 2.94 1.73
C ALA A 245 -5.01 4.26 1.62
N ILE A 246 -6.13 4.35 2.33
CA ILE A 246 -6.43 5.59 3.06
C ILE A 246 -5.89 5.36 4.47
N PRO A 247 -5.05 6.25 5.04
CA PRO A 247 -4.39 6.02 6.34
C PRO A 247 -5.34 5.76 7.53
N SER A 248 -6.63 6.06 7.41
CA SER A 248 -7.64 5.74 8.42
C SER A 248 -8.16 4.29 8.39
N TYR A 249 -7.88 3.54 7.31
CA TYR A 249 -8.32 2.15 7.13
C TYR A 249 -7.14 1.20 7.30
N VAL A 250 -6.55 1.24 8.49
CA VAL A 250 -5.29 0.55 8.78
C VAL A 250 -5.52 -0.58 9.76
N TYR A 251 -5.03 -1.76 9.39
CA TYR A 251 -4.95 -2.91 10.26
C TYR A 251 -3.49 -3.17 10.63
N ASP A 252 -3.22 -3.39 11.92
CA ASP A 252 -1.87 -3.67 12.43
C ASP A 252 -0.84 -2.57 12.08
N GLY A 253 -1.31 -1.31 11.94
CA GLY A 253 -0.47 -0.19 11.53
C GLY A 253 0.00 -0.22 10.06
N LYS A 254 -0.38 -1.22 9.27
CA LYS A 254 0.06 -1.35 7.88
C LYS A 254 -0.81 -0.59 6.88
N ILE A 255 -0.15 0.28 6.12
CA ILE A 255 -0.68 0.93 4.92
C ILE A 255 -0.06 0.28 3.69
N GLY A 256 -0.83 0.15 2.60
CA GLY A 256 -0.28 -0.22 1.31
C GLY A 256 0.79 0.79 0.87
N ASP A 257 1.97 0.27 0.51
CA ASP A 257 3.16 1.03 0.15
C ASP A 257 3.99 0.32 -0.93
N MET A 258 3.35 -0.55 -1.73
CA MET A 258 4.03 -1.46 -2.65
C MET A 258 3.50 -1.40 -4.10
N ILE A 259 4.33 -1.90 -5.02
CA ILE A 259 3.92 -2.31 -6.37
C ILE A 259 4.11 -3.82 -6.46
N TYR A 260 3.08 -4.55 -6.90
CA TYR A 260 3.10 -5.99 -7.04
C TYR A 260 3.18 -6.44 -8.51
N ALA A 261 3.77 -7.60 -8.73
CA ALA A 261 3.73 -8.37 -9.96
C ALA A 261 3.22 -9.78 -9.66
N LEU A 262 2.16 -10.19 -10.36
CA LEU A 262 1.52 -11.50 -10.25
C LEU A 262 1.69 -12.23 -11.59
N PRO A 263 2.75 -13.05 -11.77
CA PRO A 263 2.91 -13.87 -12.96
C PRO A 263 1.75 -14.85 -13.10
N LEU A 264 1.34 -15.10 -14.35
CA LEU A 264 0.21 -15.96 -14.70
C LEU A 264 0.69 -17.24 -15.39
N ASP A 265 0.02 -18.36 -15.13
CA ASP A 265 0.22 -19.61 -15.86
C ASP A 265 -0.45 -19.57 -17.25
N GLY A 266 -0.31 -20.68 -18.01
CA GLY A 266 -0.94 -20.81 -19.33
C GLY A 266 -2.48 -20.81 -19.31
N ALA A 267 -3.11 -20.93 -18.14
CA ALA A 267 -4.54 -20.80 -17.94
C ALA A 267 -4.94 -19.39 -17.45
N GLY A 268 -4.00 -18.46 -17.34
CA GLY A 268 -4.21 -17.09 -16.88
C GLY A 268 -4.37 -16.97 -15.37
N LYS A 269 -3.97 -17.97 -14.57
CA LYS A 269 -4.08 -17.95 -13.11
C LYS A 269 -2.79 -17.44 -12.46
N PRO A 270 -2.86 -16.61 -11.42
CA PRO A 270 -1.67 -16.18 -10.68
C PRO A 270 -0.89 -17.36 -10.08
N THR A 271 0.42 -17.39 -10.31
CA THR A 271 1.33 -18.42 -9.78
C THR A 271 2.14 -17.94 -8.58
N GLY A 272 2.05 -16.65 -8.23
CA GLY A 272 2.77 -16.08 -7.10
C GLY A 272 2.60 -14.56 -7.01
N ILE A 273 3.20 -13.97 -5.97
CA ILE A 273 3.26 -12.53 -5.75
C ILE A 273 4.73 -12.13 -5.62
N HIS A 274 5.14 -11.12 -6.39
CA HIS A 274 6.45 -10.48 -6.31
C HIS A 274 6.27 -8.99 -5.99
N VAL A 275 7.16 -8.44 -5.18
CA VAL A 275 7.19 -7.00 -4.88
C VAL A 275 8.19 -6.34 -5.82
N ILE A 276 7.72 -5.40 -6.64
CA ILE A 276 8.52 -4.60 -7.57
C ILE A 276 9.23 -3.47 -6.82
N ALA A 277 8.52 -2.82 -5.91
CA ALA A 277 9.00 -1.72 -5.09
C ALA A 277 8.16 -1.64 -3.81
N SER A 278 8.75 -1.13 -2.72
CA SER A 278 8.14 -1.03 -1.39
C SER A 278 8.59 0.24 -0.67
N GLY A 279 7.95 0.59 0.45
CA GLY A 279 8.25 1.82 1.18
C GLY A 279 7.86 3.08 0.41
N LEU A 280 6.92 2.95 -0.53
CA LEU A 280 6.50 4.03 -1.41
C LEU A 280 5.36 4.85 -0.79
N GLU A 281 5.31 6.13 -1.13
CA GLU A 281 4.23 7.02 -0.74
C GLU A 281 3.04 6.90 -1.72
N GLU A 282 1.90 6.40 -1.22
CA GLU A 282 0.65 6.19 -1.98
C GLU A 282 0.82 5.59 -3.40
N PRO A 283 1.52 4.46 -3.58
CA PRO A 283 1.64 3.89 -4.92
C PRO A 283 0.27 3.41 -5.42
N HIS A 284 -0.22 4.03 -6.49
CA HIS A 284 -1.61 3.88 -6.94
C HIS A 284 -1.71 3.43 -8.38
N GLY A 285 -1.37 4.31 -9.32
CA GLY A 285 -1.48 4.04 -10.73
C GLY A 285 -0.39 3.09 -11.22
N VAL A 286 -0.80 2.14 -12.06
CA VAL A 286 0.08 1.26 -12.81
C VAL A 286 -0.40 1.21 -14.26
N ALA A 287 0.54 1.28 -15.20
CA ALA A 287 0.26 1.16 -16.63
C ALA A 287 1.37 0.38 -17.31
N TYR A 288 1.03 -0.42 -18.32
CA TYR A 288 1.99 -1.22 -19.06
C TYR A 288 1.95 -0.82 -20.53
N ARG A 289 3.12 -0.63 -21.15
CA ARG A 289 3.22 -0.41 -22.60
C ARG A 289 4.57 -0.84 -23.13
N ASN A 290 4.55 -1.56 -24.26
CA ASN A 290 5.74 -1.92 -25.04
C ASN A 290 6.84 -2.62 -24.21
N GLY A 291 6.45 -3.48 -23.25
CA GLY A 291 7.39 -4.19 -22.38
C GLY A 291 7.68 -3.49 -21.06
N ASP A 292 7.40 -2.20 -20.94
CA ASP A 292 7.73 -1.40 -19.78
C ASP A 292 6.52 -1.24 -18.85
N LEU A 293 6.75 -1.41 -17.54
CA LEU A 293 5.80 -1.07 -16.49
C LEU A 293 6.08 0.35 -16.02
N TYR A 294 5.03 1.14 -15.87
CA TYR A 294 5.04 2.45 -15.25
C TYR A 294 4.20 2.42 -13.98
N TYR A 295 4.68 3.06 -12.93
CA TYR A 295 3.90 3.24 -11.70
C TYR A 295 4.08 4.63 -11.11
N SER A 296 3.07 5.10 -10.41
CA SER A 296 3.07 6.42 -9.76
C SER A 296 3.13 6.30 -8.25
N THR A 297 3.84 7.22 -7.60
CA THR A 297 3.70 7.58 -6.18
C THR A 297 3.12 9.00 -6.08
N THR A 298 2.87 9.50 -4.88
CA THR A 298 2.54 10.94 -4.66
C THR A 298 3.51 11.88 -5.37
N GLY A 299 4.81 11.57 -5.32
CA GLY A 299 5.87 12.46 -5.77
C GLY A 299 6.35 12.25 -7.21
N GLY A 300 6.10 11.09 -7.82
CA GLY A 300 6.71 10.83 -9.13
C GLY A 300 6.18 9.64 -9.90
N LEU A 301 6.59 9.62 -11.18
CA LEU A 301 6.37 8.53 -12.11
C LEU A 301 7.66 7.73 -12.25
N TYR A 302 7.56 6.43 -12.11
CA TYR A 302 8.68 5.50 -12.21
C TYR A 302 8.44 4.50 -13.35
N ARG A 303 9.52 3.93 -13.88
CA ARG A 303 9.50 2.91 -14.92
C ARG A 303 10.36 1.72 -14.56
N LEU A 304 9.83 0.51 -14.74
CA LEU A 304 10.59 -0.73 -14.82
C LEU A 304 10.62 -1.20 -16.29
N ARG A 305 11.82 -1.25 -16.88
CA ARG A 305 11.99 -1.67 -18.27
C ARG A 305 11.95 -3.18 -18.44
N ASN A 306 11.35 -3.66 -19.52
CA ASN A 306 11.16 -5.10 -19.79
C ASN A 306 10.60 -5.82 -18.55
N ALA A 307 9.50 -5.31 -18.01
CA ALA A 307 9.01 -5.64 -16.68
C ALA A 307 8.67 -7.13 -16.52
N ASP A 308 8.14 -7.79 -17.57
CA ASP A 308 7.83 -9.22 -17.54
C ASP A 308 9.08 -10.09 -17.36
N ASP A 309 10.26 -9.61 -17.79
CA ASP A 309 11.52 -10.35 -17.69
C ASP A 309 12.31 -9.98 -16.41
N HIS A 310 11.99 -8.83 -15.80
CA HIS A 310 12.78 -8.24 -14.70
C HIS A 310 12.04 -8.13 -13.37
N TYR A 311 10.77 -8.55 -13.26
CA TYR A 311 10.01 -8.41 -12.01
C TYR A 311 10.61 -9.15 -10.80
N LYS A 312 11.54 -10.09 -11.01
CA LYS A 312 12.25 -10.83 -9.95
C LYS A 312 13.50 -10.12 -9.41
N ASP A 313 14.10 -9.24 -10.19
CA ASP A 313 15.21 -8.35 -9.77
C ASP A 313 14.94 -6.93 -10.30
N PRO A 314 13.88 -6.28 -9.78
CA PRO A 314 13.38 -5.02 -10.34
C PRO A 314 14.35 -3.87 -10.08
N LYS A 315 14.58 -3.04 -11.11
CA LYS A 315 15.39 -1.81 -11.04
C LYS A 315 14.62 -0.64 -11.63
N PRO A 316 13.58 -0.15 -10.93
CA PRO A 316 12.79 0.96 -11.43
C PRO A 316 13.57 2.27 -11.41
N GLU A 317 13.36 3.11 -12.42
CA GLU A 317 13.97 4.43 -12.55
C GLU A 317 12.92 5.54 -12.45
N LEU A 318 13.28 6.68 -11.85
CA LEU A 318 12.44 7.86 -11.85
C LEU A 318 12.40 8.44 -13.27
N VAL A 319 11.19 8.65 -13.79
CA VAL A 319 10.96 9.24 -15.12
C VAL A 319 10.73 10.74 -15.00
N LEU A 320 9.82 11.15 -14.11
CA LEU A 320 9.50 12.55 -13.86
C LEU A 320 8.90 12.73 -12.46
N LYS A 321 8.85 13.97 -12.00
CA LYS A 321 8.22 14.36 -10.73
C LYS A 321 6.79 14.85 -10.96
N PHE A 322 5.89 14.46 -10.07
CA PHE A 322 4.57 15.06 -9.93
C PHE A 322 4.64 16.32 -9.06
N PRO A 323 3.60 17.18 -9.10
CA PRO A 323 3.63 18.48 -8.45
C PRO A 323 4.03 18.45 -6.96
N ALA A 324 3.67 17.39 -6.22
CA ALA A 324 3.95 17.28 -4.79
C ALA A 324 5.46 17.28 -4.44
N ASP A 325 6.32 16.84 -5.35
CA ASP A 325 7.79 16.82 -5.19
C ASP A 325 8.52 17.74 -6.18
N ASP A 326 7.77 18.49 -7.00
CA ASP A 326 8.29 19.43 -7.99
C ASP A 326 8.35 20.86 -7.45
N ASN A 327 8.89 21.80 -8.23
CA ASN A 327 9.37 23.08 -7.70
C ASN A 327 8.30 24.18 -7.59
N LEU A 328 7.20 24.11 -8.34
CA LEU A 328 6.21 25.20 -8.40
C LEU A 328 5.34 25.29 -7.14
N PHE A 329 4.90 24.13 -6.64
CA PHE A 329 4.13 24.02 -5.41
C PHE A 329 4.36 22.64 -4.77
N PRO A 330 5.56 22.41 -4.19
CA PRO A 330 5.85 21.18 -3.48
C PRO A 330 4.98 21.08 -2.23
N LEU A 331 4.55 19.86 -1.89
CA LEU A 331 3.85 19.60 -0.65
C LEU A 331 4.85 19.18 0.43
N PRO A 332 4.79 19.80 1.62
CA PRO A 332 5.67 19.41 2.71
C PRO A 332 5.41 17.94 3.08
N PRO A 333 6.45 17.19 3.51
CA PRO A 333 6.23 15.93 4.22
C PRO A 333 5.36 16.20 5.46
N LEU A 334 4.51 15.26 5.85
CA LEU A 334 3.76 15.45 7.10
C LEU A 334 4.69 15.41 8.30
N SER A 335 4.50 16.36 9.21
CA SER A 335 5.18 16.43 10.50
C SER A 335 4.73 15.38 11.52
N SER A 336 3.74 14.53 11.19
CA SER A 336 3.06 13.63 12.13
C SER A 336 3.64 12.20 12.22
N GLY A 337 4.83 11.94 11.67
CA GLY A 337 5.41 10.59 11.65
C GLY A 337 4.71 9.63 10.67
N SER A 338 3.82 10.14 9.83
CA SER A 338 3.24 9.42 8.70
C SER A 338 4.12 9.61 7.46
N ASN A 339 4.39 8.51 6.74
CA ASN A 339 5.08 8.55 5.45
C ASN A 339 4.19 9.01 4.28
N THR A 340 2.91 9.31 4.53
CA THR A 340 1.96 9.72 3.49
C THR A 340 1.45 11.13 3.71
N ARG A 341 1.60 12.00 2.72
CA ARG A 341 0.88 13.27 2.64
C ARG A 341 -0.61 13.01 2.66
N ILE A 342 -1.29 13.70 3.57
CA ILE A 342 -2.75 13.80 3.51
C ILE A 342 -3.07 14.49 2.18
N TRP A 343 -4.24 14.23 1.59
CA TRP A 343 -4.80 14.78 0.33
C TRP A 343 -4.80 13.86 -0.89
N HIS A 344 -5.26 14.39 -2.02
CA HIS A 344 -5.65 13.63 -3.22
C HIS A 344 -4.48 13.41 -4.18
N MET A 345 -3.44 12.70 -3.73
CA MET A 345 -2.19 12.51 -4.49
C MET A 345 -2.05 11.12 -5.12
N LYS A 346 -3.18 10.44 -5.31
CA LYS A 346 -3.25 9.19 -6.07
C LYS A 346 -3.38 9.50 -7.55
N HIS A 347 -2.35 9.14 -8.31
CA HIS A 347 -2.26 9.41 -9.74
C HIS A 347 -2.62 8.15 -10.54
N PRO A 348 -3.86 7.99 -11.06
CA PRO A 348 -4.15 6.89 -11.97
C PRO A 348 -3.35 7.02 -13.26
N LEU A 349 -2.84 5.91 -13.81
CA LEU A 349 -2.02 5.93 -15.02
C LEU A 349 -2.70 5.20 -16.17
N ARG A 350 -2.75 5.82 -17.35
CA ARG A 350 -3.22 5.13 -18.56
C ARG A 350 -2.41 5.52 -19.78
N PHE A 351 -2.36 4.60 -20.72
CA PHE A 351 -2.00 4.90 -22.10
C PHE A 351 -3.26 4.90 -22.94
N ASN A 352 -3.32 5.78 -23.93
CA ASN A 352 -4.44 5.83 -24.86
C ASN A 352 -4.54 4.47 -25.60
N PRO A 353 -5.61 3.68 -25.37
CA PRO A 353 -5.73 2.36 -25.98
C PRO A 353 -6.08 2.43 -27.47
N LEU A 354 -6.51 3.60 -27.96
CA LEU A 354 -6.94 3.81 -29.35
C LEU A 354 -5.79 4.24 -30.27
N ASP A 355 -4.66 4.67 -29.70
CA ASP A 355 -3.47 5.04 -30.43
C ASP A 355 -2.22 4.39 -29.81
N PRO A 356 -1.75 3.26 -30.35
CA PRO A 356 -0.56 2.58 -29.83
C PRO A 356 0.74 3.35 -30.09
N LEU A 357 0.74 4.35 -30.98
CA LEU A 357 1.90 5.20 -31.29
C LEU A 357 1.98 6.44 -30.41
N ASP A 358 0.91 6.76 -29.69
CA ASP A 358 0.88 7.84 -28.71
C ASP A 358 2.01 7.63 -27.69
N LYS A 359 2.86 8.62 -27.47
CA LYS A 359 3.99 8.52 -26.53
C LYS A 359 3.72 9.21 -25.19
N TRP A 360 2.48 9.63 -24.96
CA TRP A 360 2.05 10.28 -23.73
C TRP A 360 1.54 9.25 -22.73
N VAL A 361 1.77 9.52 -21.44
CA VAL A 361 1.07 8.86 -20.33
C VAL A 361 0.01 9.82 -19.79
N TYR A 362 -1.20 9.34 -19.62
CA TYR A 362 -2.32 10.11 -19.11
C TYR A 362 -2.47 9.85 -17.62
N THR A 363 -2.85 10.88 -16.88
CA THR A 363 -3.02 10.83 -15.44
C THR A 363 -3.98 11.91 -14.94
N ALA A 364 -4.23 11.93 -13.64
CA ALA A 364 -4.91 13.00 -12.95
C ALA A 364 -4.10 13.44 -11.72
N VAL A 365 -4.15 14.72 -11.40
CA VAL A 365 -3.54 15.30 -10.19
C VAL A 365 -4.68 15.96 -9.42
N GLY A 366 -5.05 15.38 -8.27
CA GLY A 366 -6.09 15.95 -7.40
C GLY A 366 -5.60 17.19 -6.65
N ILE A 367 -6.51 17.92 -6.01
CA ILE A 367 -6.15 19.10 -5.20
C ILE A 367 -5.59 18.69 -3.82
N PRO A 368 -4.65 19.44 -3.23
CA PRO A 368 -4.02 19.09 -1.95
C PRO A 368 -4.82 19.62 -0.74
N CYS A 369 -6.14 19.43 -0.76
CA CYS A 369 -7.06 19.99 0.24
C CYS A 369 -8.47 19.39 0.11
N ASN A 370 -9.37 19.71 1.04
CA ASN A 370 -10.79 19.42 0.87
C ASN A 370 -11.45 20.36 -0.17
N LEU A 371 -11.09 21.65 -0.12
CA LEU A 371 -11.65 22.71 -0.95
C LEU A 371 -10.63 23.85 -1.10
N CYS A 372 -9.98 23.93 -2.24
CA CYS A 372 -9.03 25.00 -2.57
C CYS A 372 -8.66 24.97 -4.05
N MET A 373 -7.89 25.96 -4.45
CA MET A 373 -7.12 25.99 -5.69
C MET A 373 -5.67 26.38 -5.39
N ILE A 374 -4.77 26.02 -6.32
CA ILE A 374 -3.33 26.24 -6.21
C ILE A 374 -2.88 27.18 -7.35
N PRO A 375 -2.93 28.51 -7.16
CA PRO A 375 -2.62 29.46 -8.23
C PRO A 375 -1.20 29.31 -8.80
N ALA A 376 -0.24 28.92 -7.96
CA ALA A 376 1.16 28.77 -8.34
C ALA A 376 1.44 27.60 -9.30
N ASP A 377 0.61 26.54 -9.26
CA ASP A 377 0.78 25.36 -10.11
C ASP A 377 -0.56 24.85 -10.64
N LYS A 378 -0.79 25.13 -11.93
CA LYS A 378 -2.04 24.80 -12.63
C LYS A 378 -2.24 23.30 -12.87
N ARG A 379 -1.27 22.45 -12.54
CA ARG A 379 -1.41 20.98 -12.67
C ARG A 379 -2.31 20.41 -11.59
N TYR A 380 -2.43 21.04 -10.42
CA TYR A 380 -3.36 20.58 -9.39
C TYR A 380 -4.80 20.75 -9.84
N GLY A 381 -5.62 19.73 -9.57
CA GLY A 381 -7.03 19.71 -9.89
C GLY A 381 -7.32 19.50 -11.38
N THR A 382 -6.57 18.60 -12.02
CA THR A 382 -6.65 18.40 -13.48
C THR A 382 -6.61 16.92 -13.89
N VAL A 383 -7.16 16.66 -15.08
CA VAL A 383 -6.77 15.51 -15.90
C VAL A 383 -5.76 16.02 -16.93
N LEU A 384 -4.63 15.35 -17.03
CA LEU A 384 -3.50 15.80 -17.85
C LEU A 384 -2.74 14.62 -18.44
N ARG A 385 -1.79 14.91 -19.33
CA ARG A 385 -0.87 13.93 -19.88
C ARG A 385 0.57 14.44 -19.83
N TYR A 386 1.52 13.52 -19.73
CA TYR A 386 2.95 13.80 -19.79
C TYR A 386 3.61 13.10 -20.97
N SER A 387 4.47 13.81 -21.70
CA SER A 387 5.30 13.24 -22.74
C SER A 387 6.43 12.45 -22.09
N LEU A 388 6.54 11.17 -22.41
CA LEU A 388 7.62 10.33 -21.92
C LEU A 388 8.98 10.66 -22.57
N GLU A 389 8.98 11.43 -23.65
CA GLU A 389 10.20 11.85 -24.37
C GLU A 389 10.76 13.17 -23.84
N THR A 390 9.89 14.13 -23.52
CA THR A 390 10.31 15.49 -23.15
C THR A 390 10.05 15.84 -21.69
N GLY A 391 9.24 15.06 -20.98
CA GLY A 391 8.76 15.39 -19.63
C GLY A 391 7.73 16.52 -19.58
N ALA A 392 7.38 17.11 -20.73
CA ALA A 392 6.38 18.17 -20.81
C ALA A 392 4.98 17.64 -20.46
N SER A 393 4.18 18.48 -19.82
CA SER A 393 2.81 18.16 -19.43
C SER A 393 1.79 19.00 -20.20
N GLU A 394 0.63 18.42 -20.52
CA GLU A 394 -0.50 19.09 -21.15
C GLU A 394 -1.79 18.82 -20.38
N ILE A 395 -2.47 19.89 -19.98
CA ILE A 395 -3.73 19.84 -19.24
C ILE A 395 -4.88 19.60 -20.23
N LEU A 396 -5.68 18.57 -19.97
CA LEU A 396 -6.83 18.18 -20.79
C LEU A 396 -8.15 18.69 -20.21
N ALA A 397 -8.24 18.75 -18.88
CA ALA A 397 -9.37 19.28 -18.13
C ALA A 397 -8.91 19.95 -16.84
N THR A 398 -9.53 21.06 -16.46
CA THR A 398 -9.31 21.76 -15.19
C THR A 398 -10.54 21.68 -14.30
N GLY A 399 -10.39 22.05 -13.02
CA GLY A 399 -11.50 22.10 -12.08
C GLY A 399 -12.03 20.70 -11.75
N VAL A 400 -11.11 19.75 -11.58
CA VAL A 400 -11.36 18.37 -11.19
C VAL A 400 -10.81 18.18 -9.79
N ARG A 401 -11.60 17.79 -8.79
CA ARG A 401 -11.11 17.74 -7.40
C ARG A 401 -10.17 16.57 -7.18
N ASN A 402 -10.62 15.37 -7.53
CA ASN A 402 -9.90 14.13 -7.34
C ASN A 402 -10.47 13.04 -8.27
N SER A 403 -9.89 12.95 -9.47
CA SER A 403 -10.18 11.87 -10.41
C SER A 403 -9.24 10.70 -10.19
N VAL A 404 -9.80 9.55 -9.83
CA VAL A 404 -9.04 8.32 -9.55
C VAL A 404 -9.27 7.25 -10.62
N GLY A 405 -10.23 7.47 -11.53
CA GLY A 405 -10.50 6.56 -12.64
C GLY A 405 -10.93 7.30 -13.91
N PHE A 406 -10.34 6.91 -15.04
CA PHE A 406 -10.74 7.39 -16.35
C PHE A 406 -10.49 6.33 -17.44
N ASP A 407 -11.20 6.46 -18.56
CA ASP A 407 -11.08 5.62 -19.74
C ASP A 407 -11.53 6.34 -21.02
N TRP A 408 -11.19 5.80 -22.17
CA TRP A 408 -11.60 6.33 -23.48
C TRP A 408 -12.85 5.63 -23.95
N ASN A 409 -13.82 6.41 -24.42
CA ASN A 409 -14.92 5.86 -25.18
C ASN A 409 -14.35 5.22 -26.46
N PRO A 410 -14.53 3.90 -26.69
CA PRO A 410 -13.93 3.22 -27.84
C PRO A 410 -14.52 3.63 -29.19
N LYS A 411 -15.68 4.33 -29.23
CA LYS A 411 -16.31 4.78 -30.48
C LYS A 411 -15.78 6.13 -30.97
N ASP A 412 -15.49 7.05 -30.05
CA ASP A 412 -15.17 8.44 -30.42
C ASP A 412 -13.89 8.99 -29.76
N GLY A 413 -13.24 8.20 -28.91
CA GLY A 413 -11.99 8.56 -28.24
C GLY A 413 -12.10 9.64 -27.17
N LYS A 414 -13.32 10.03 -26.76
CA LYS A 414 -13.48 10.99 -25.67
C LYS A 414 -13.12 10.35 -24.33
N ILE A 415 -12.41 11.08 -23.48
CA ILE A 415 -12.05 10.62 -22.13
C ILE A 415 -13.24 10.84 -21.21
N TRP A 416 -13.65 9.77 -20.53
CA TRP A 416 -14.60 9.77 -19.43
C TRP A 416 -13.86 9.54 -18.12
N PHE A 417 -14.20 10.30 -17.08
CA PHE A 417 -13.49 10.25 -15.81
C PHE A 417 -14.43 10.46 -14.63
N SER A 418 -14.07 9.89 -13.49
CA SER A 418 -14.78 10.12 -12.23
C SER A 418 -14.25 11.35 -11.51
N ASP A 419 -15.05 11.97 -10.64
CA ASP A 419 -14.57 12.98 -9.71
C ASP A 419 -15.16 12.76 -8.31
N ASN A 420 -14.29 12.79 -7.30
CA ASN A 420 -14.64 12.67 -5.89
C ASN A 420 -14.72 14.08 -5.32
N ASN A 421 -15.92 14.53 -5.00
CA ASN A 421 -16.19 15.91 -4.63
C ASN A 421 -15.99 16.18 -3.14
N ARG A 422 -16.20 17.43 -2.72
CA ARG A 422 -15.86 17.89 -1.37
C ARG A 422 -16.55 17.07 -0.28
N GLN A 423 -15.86 16.92 0.85
CA GLN A 423 -16.34 16.20 2.01
C GLN A 423 -17.05 17.14 2.98
N GLY A 424 -17.93 16.59 3.82
CA GLY A 424 -18.64 17.33 4.86
C GLY A 424 -19.73 18.27 4.32
N PHE A 425 -20.12 18.12 3.06
CA PHE A 425 -21.13 18.95 2.40
C PHE A 425 -22.08 18.10 1.53
N PRO A 426 -23.37 18.44 1.40
CA PRO A 426 -24.30 17.75 0.51
C PRO A 426 -24.05 18.13 -0.97
N ASN A 427 -23.22 17.36 -1.65
CA ASN A 427 -22.96 17.47 -3.08
C ASN A 427 -22.78 16.07 -3.69
N PRO A 428 -23.11 15.86 -4.96
CA PRO A 428 -22.86 14.57 -5.60
C PRO A 428 -21.38 14.41 -5.94
N ASP A 429 -20.86 13.18 -5.94
CA ASP A 429 -19.70 12.80 -6.75
C ASP A 429 -20.12 12.68 -8.22
N GLU A 430 -19.17 12.58 -9.15
CA GLU A 430 -19.47 12.76 -10.56
C GLU A 430 -18.81 11.74 -11.48
N VAL A 431 -19.44 11.56 -12.65
CA VAL A 431 -18.80 11.09 -13.86
C VAL A 431 -18.92 12.19 -14.91
N ASN A 432 -17.80 12.48 -15.55
CA ASN A 432 -17.59 13.57 -16.49
C ASN A 432 -16.97 13.05 -17.79
N PHE A 433 -17.02 13.85 -18.85
CA PHE A 433 -16.26 13.57 -20.07
C PHE A 433 -15.75 14.84 -20.74
N ILE A 434 -14.60 14.73 -21.39
CA ILE A 434 -13.93 15.83 -22.09
C ILE A 434 -14.48 15.90 -23.52
N ARG A 435 -15.48 16.78 -23.74
CA ARG A 435 -16.07 16.97 -25.09
C ARG A 435 -15.19 17.77 -26.05
N SER A 436 -14.29 18.60 -25.52
CA SER A 436 -13.37 19.46 -26.27
C SER A 436 -12.22 19.89 -25.35
N PRO A 437 -11.09 20.39 -25.86
CA PRO A 437 -10.01 20.94 -25.05
C PRO A 437 -10.45 22.14 -24.20
N GLY A 438 -9.76 22.38 -23.08
CA GLY A 438 -9.88 23.60 -22.28
C GLY A 438 -11.11 23.71 -21.39
N LEU A 439 -11.80 22.59 -21.12
CA LEU A 439 -12.99 22.58 -20.27
C LEU A 439 -12.65 22.65 -18.78
N HIS A 440 -13.50 23.37 -18.03
CA HIS A 440 -13.44 23.49 -16.59
C HIS A 440 -14.65 22.83 -15.92
N PHE A 441 -14.42 21.85 -15.04
CA PHE A 441 -15.45 20.97 -14.46
C PHE A 441 -16.00 21.43 -13.10
N GLY A 442 -15.55 22.59 -12.63
CA GLY A 442 -16.26 23.38 -11.62
C GLY A 442 -15.43 23.70 -10.39
N VAL A 443 -14.53 22.82 -9.98
CA VAL A 443 -13.78 22.96 -8.73
C VAL A 443 -12.84 24.18 -8.76
N PRO A 444 -12.79 25.03 -7.72
CA PRO A 444 -13.52 24.96 -6.45
C PRO A 444 -14.86 25.71 -6.44
N TYR A 445 -15.33 26.20 -7.59
CA TYR A 445 -16.47 27.13 -7.72
C TYR A 445 -17.85 26.46 -7.72
N ARG A 446 -17.96 25.24 -8.25
CA ARG A 446 -19.23 24.51 -8.40
C ARG A 446 -18.99 23.01 -8.35
N PHE A 447 -19.96 22.29 -7.80
CA PHE A 447 -20.01 20.82 -7.76
C PHE A 447 -21.35 20.33 -8.31
N GLY A 448 -21.32 19.14 -8.90
CA GLY A 448 -22.44 18.51 -9.56
C GLY A 448 -22.98 19.34 -10.71
N LYS A 449 -24.30 19.36 -10.82
CA LYS A 449 -25.00 20.39 -11.56
C LYS A 449 -25.02 21.62 -10.67
N ASP A 450 -25.91 21.79 -9.72
CA ASP A 450 -26.23 23.15 -9.25
C ASP A 450 -25.64 23.55 -7.88
N THR A 451 -24.67 22.82 -7.34
CA THR A 451 -24.18 23.07 -5.98
C THR A 451 -23.05 24.12 -5.96
N PRO A 452 -23.19 25.22 -5.21
CA PRO A 452 -22.10 26.17 -5.00
C PRO A 452 -20.87 25.49 -4.39
N GLY A 453 -19.68 25.93 -4.79
CA GLY A 453 -18.42 25.32 -4.38
C GLY A 453 -18.07 25.50 -2.91
N PHE A 454 -18.35 26.70 -2.38
CA PHE A 454 -18.01 27.10 -1.02
C PHE A 454 -19.14 27.92 -0.39
N THR A 455 -19.14 28.05 0.93
CA THR A 455 -20.01 29.00 1.65
C THR A 455 -19.34 30.37 1.79
N GLN A 456 -20.12 31.38 2.13
CA GLN A 456 -19.58 32.71 2.43
C GLN A 456 -18.59 32.68 3.60
N GLU A 457 -18.88 31.86 4.62
CA GLU A 457 -18.00 31.67 5.79
C GLU A 457 -16.67 31.03 5.38
N GLU A 458 -16.71 29.98 4.56
CA GLU A 458 -15.50 29.30 4.08
C GLU A 458 -14.60 30.23 3.25
N TYR A 459 -15.22 31.09 2.43
CA TYR A 459 -14.49 32.08 1.65
C TYR A 459 -13.84 33.17 2.52
N GLN A 460 -14.57 33.72 3.48
CA GLN A 460 -14.10 34.82 4.34
C GLN A 460 -13.18 34.34 5.47
N ASN A 461 -13.36 33.10 5.94
CA ASN A 461 -12.59 32.49 7.02
C ASN A 461 -12.12 31.07 6.63
N PRO A 462 -11.12 30.94 5.74
CA PRO A 462 -10.66 29.63 5.26
C PRO A 462 -10.18 28.66 6.35
N GLY A 463 -9.91 29.15 7.57
CA GLY A 463 -9.51 28.32 8.72
C GLY A 463 -10.60 27.35 9.19
N VAL A 464 -11.86 27.53 8.77
CA VAL A 464 -12.95 26.58 9.07
C VAL A 464 -12.89 25.33 8.20
N ILE A 465 -12.17 25.36 7.06
CA ILE A 465 -12.02 24.21 6.18
C ILE A 465 -11.07 23.20 6.84
N GLN A 466 -11.53 21.96 6.94
CA GLN A 466 -10.77 20.89 7.58
C GLN A 466 -10.47 19.74 6.60
N PRO A 467 -9.24 19.17 6.66
CA PRO A 467 -8.06 19.77 7.30
C PRO A 467 -7.66 21.15 6.73
N PRO A 468 -6.83 21.95 7.43
CA PRO A 468 -6.49 23.31 7.01
C PRO A 468 -5.80 23.36 5.64
N LEU A 469 -5.96 24.49 4.96
CA LEU A 469 -5.28 24.72 3.68
C LEU A 469 -3.76 24.68 3.85
N VAL A 470 -3.09 24.07 2.87
CA VAL A 470 -1.63 24.13 2.78
C VAL A 470 -1.17 25.55 2.45
N PRO A 471 0.00 26.01 2.95
CA PRO A 471 0.49 27.36 2.68
C PRO A 471 0.52 27.70 1.19
N GLY A 472 -0.05 28.85 0.82
CA GLY A 472 -0.14 29.30 -0.58
C GLY A 472 -1.35 28.78 -1.36
N ALA A 473 -2.12 27.84 -0.82
CA ALA A 473 -3.45 27.52 -1.34
C ALA A 473 -4.47 28.58 -0.93
N ILE A 474 -5.48 28.81 -1.78
CA ILE A 474 -6.61 29.70 -1.52
C ILE A 474 -7.92 28.95 -1.74
N VAL A 475 -9.01 29.39 -1.13
CA VAL A 475 -10.34 28.79 -1.37
C VAL A 475 -10.78 29.01 -2.81
N SER A 476 -10.71 30.26 -3.25
CA SER A 476 -11.16 30.73 -4.56
C SER A 476 -10.52 32.09 -4.86
N ASP A 477 -10.26 32.37 -6.13
CA ASP A 477 -9.89 33.68 -6.65
C ASP A 477 -11.11 34.55 -7.01
N LYS A 478 -12.32 34.01 -6.88
CA LYS A 478 -13.61 34.66 -7.11
C LYS A 478 -14.50 34.59 -5.87
N SER A 479 -15.31 35.62 -5.61
CA SER A 479 -16.42 35.55 -4.65
C SER A 479 -17.61 34.77 -5.23
N LEU A 480 -18.58 34.42 -4.38
CA LEU A 480 -19.79 33.70 -4.82
C LEU A 480 -20.57 34.46 -5.90
N GLU A 481 -20.63 35.79 -5.79
CA GLU A 481 -21.35 36.66 -6.73
C GLU A 481 -20.67 36.76 -8.10
N GLN A 482 -19.37 36.48 -8.17
CA GLN A 482 -18.58 36.51 -9.41
C GLN A 482 -18.62 35.18 -10.17
N ILE A 483 -19.17 34.12 -9.56
CA ILE A 483 -19.24 32.79 -10.16
C ILE A 483 -20.48 32.72 -11.05
N ASN A 484 -20.27 32.60 -12.36
CA ASN A 484 -21.32 32.31 -13.32
C ASN A 484 -21.35 30.79 -13.60
N PRO A 485 -22.43 30.07 -13.23
CA PRO A 485 -22.54 28.62 -13.47
C PRO A 485 -22.35 28.19 -14.93
N ALA A 486 -22.68 29.06 -15.88
CA ALA A 486 -22.55 28.77 -17.32
C ALA A 486 -21.08 28.69 -17.80
N ASP A 487 -20.12 29.17 -17.00
CA ASP A 487 -18.69 29.09 -17.32
C ASP A 487 -18.10 27.68 -17.08
N TYR A 488 -18.88 26.78 -16.45
CA TYR A 488 -18.43 25.47 -16.00
C TYR A 488 -19.23 24.33 -16.64
N VAL A 489 -18.56 23.21 -16.90
CA VAL A 489 -19.20 22.01 -17.44
C VAL A 489 -19.94 21.29 -16.32
N PRO A 490 -21.25 21.06 -16.44
CA PRO A 490 -21.99 20.26 -15.46
C PRO A 490 -21.64 18.77 -15.59
N ALA A 491 -21.80 18.05 -14.48
CA ALA A 491 -21.64 16.60 -14.44
C ALA A 491 -22.45 15.90 -15.54
N ALA A 492 -21.79 15.00 -16.30
CA ALA A 492 -22.49 14.14 -17.24
C ALA A 492 -23.41 13.16 -16.51
N PHE A 493 -23.00 12.77 -15.30
CA PHE A 493 -23.78 11.98 -14.37
C PHE A 493 -23.36 12.28 -12.93
N GLU A 494 -24.34 12.54 -12.08
CA GLU A 494 -24.13 12.75 -10.65
C GLU A 494 -24.25 11.40 -9.97
N SER A 495 -23.17 10.90 -9.38
CA SER A 495 -23.07 9.61 -8.70
C SER A 495 -23.68 9.60 -7.30
N GLY A 496 -24.07 10.76 -6.78
CA GLY A 496 -24.58 10.92 -5.42
C GLY A 496 -23.48 11.20 -4.41
N THR A 497 -23.87 11.65 -3.23
CA THR A 497 -22.95 12.14 -2.18
C THR A 497 -22.20 10.99 -1.52
N ASN A 498 -20.88 11.19 -1.31
CA ASN A 498 -20.00 10.25 -0.60
C ASN A 498 -19.96 8.84 -1.23
N THR A 499 -20.14 8.75 -2.55
CA THR A 499 -20.09 7.47 -3.29
C THR A 499 -18.66 7.13 -3.73
N ALA A 500 -17.77 8.11 -3.81
CA ALA A 500 -16.35 7.95 -4.09
C ALA A 500 -16.04 7.01 -5.29
N PRO A 501 -16.39 7.41 -6.52
CA PRO A 501 -16.10 6.62 -7.72
C PRO A 501 -14.59 6.57 -8.01
N LEU A 502 -13.99 5.39 -7.90
CA LEU A 502 -12.53 5.20 -8.02
C LEU A 502 -12.08 4.54 -9.32
N GLY A 503 -12.96 3.83 -10.03
CA GLY A 503 -12.63 3.15 -11.27
C GLY A 503 -13.64 3.49 -12.35
N VAL A 504 -13.16 3.78 -13.56
CA VAL A 504 -14.00 4.03 -14.74
C VAL A 504 -13.46 3.18 -15.88
N LYS A 505 -14.31 2.40 -16.55
CA LYS A 505 -13.90 1.53 -17.66
C LYS A 505 -15.04 1.26 -18.63
N PHE A 506 -14.84 1.54 -19.91
CA PHE A 506 -15.78 1.09 -20.94
C PHE A 506 -15.73 -0.44 -21.05
N TRP A 507 -16.91 -1.04 -21.19
CA TRP A 507 -17.06 -2.48 -21.14
C TRP A 507 -18.10 -2.96 -22.14
N SER A 508 -17.74 -3.99 -22.90
CA SER A 508 -18.58 -4.61 -23.92
C SER A 508 -18.98 -6.05 -23.56
N GLY A 509 -18.70 -6.51 -22.34
CA GLY A 509 -19.01 -7.87 -21.90
C GLY A 509 -20.49 -8.11 -21.59
N TYR A 510 -21.32 -7.07 -21.64
CA TYR A 510 -22.78 -7.17 -21.53
C TYR A 510 -23.46 -6.62 -22.78
N PRO A 511 -24.55 -7.24 -23.27
CA PRO A 511 -25.26 -6.77 -24.45
C PRO A 511 -25.69 -5.31 -24.33
N ALA A 512 -25.48 -4.55 -25.40
CA ALA A 512 -25.91 -3.16 -25.53
C ALA A 512 -26.88 -3.02 -26.70
N ALA A 513 -27.85 -2.12 -26.57
CA ALA A 513 -28.73 -1.74 -27.67
C ALA A 513 -27.96 -0.97 -28.75
N ALA A 514 -28.58 -0.81 -29.92
CA ALA A 514 -28.03 0.07 -30.95
C ALA A 514 -27.81 1.48 -30.38
N ASP A 515 -26.68 2.10 -30.76
CA ASP A 515 -26.26 3.42 -30.29
C ASP A 515 -26.04 3.57 -28.76
N THR A 516 -25.90 2.45 -28.03
CA THR A 516 -25.50 2.50 -26.62
C THR A 516 -24.16 1.84 -26.35
N GLN A 517 -23.55 2.21 -25.21
CA GLN A 517 -22.31 1.66 -24.67
C GLN A 517 -22.43 1.57 -23.16
N HIS A 518 -21.71 0.64 -22.55
CA HIS A 518 -21.69 0.50 -21.10
C HIS A 518 -20.38 1.01 -20.52
N LEU A 519 -20.49 1.84 -19.48
CA LEU A 519 -19.39 2.35 -18.68
C LEU A 519 -19.50 1.77 -17.28
N LEU A 520 -18.48 1.04 -16.84
CA LEU A 520 -18.39 0.55 -15.48
C LEU A 520 -17.81 1.62 -14.57
N VAL A 521 -18.41 1.78 -13.40
CA VAL A 521 -17.96 2.69 -12.34
C VAL A 521 -17.83 1.91 -11.04
N ALA A 522 -16.63 1.82 -10.49
CA ALA A 522 -16.39 1.19 -9.19
C ALA A 522 -16.61 2.23 -8.07
N VAL A 523 -17.63 2.02 -7.25
CA VAL A 523 -18.09 2.95 -6.22
C VAL A 523 -17.59 2.47 -4.86
N HIS A 524 -16.66 3.21 -4.27
CA HIS A 524 -15.93 2.80 -3.07
C HIS A 524 -16.53 3.36 -1.77
N GLY A 525 -17.33 4.41 -1.85
CA GLY A 525 -17.97 5.03 -0.70
C GLY A 525 -19.31 4.36 -0.40
N ALA A 526 -19.73 4.39 0.87
CA ALA A 526 -21.04 3.90 1.30
C ALA A 526 -22.20 4.67 0.66
N GLY A 527 -21.96 5.89 0.17
CA GLY A 527 -22.99 6.75 -0.39
C GLY A 527 -23.89 7.37 0.67
N SER A 528 -25.11 7.71 0.27
CA SER A 528 -26.17 8.22 1.15
C SER A 528 -27.25 7.15 1.37
N THR A 529 -28.22 7.44 2.24
CA THR A 529 -29.41 6.58 2.40
C THR A 529 -30.26 6.50 1.14
N THR A 530 -30.30 7.58 0.35
CA THR A 530 -31.04 7.66 -0.91
C THR A 530 -30.28 7.02 -2.08
N ARG A 531 -28.95 6.96 -1.98
CA ARG A 531 -28.09 6.36 -2.99
C ARG A 531 -26.92 5.65 -2.33
N GLN A 532 -27.14 4.39 -2.02
CA GLN A 532 -26.13 3.51 -1.47
C GLN A 532 -25.04 3.25 -2.53
N GLY A 533 -23.79 3.22 -2.08
CA GLY A 533 -22.63 2.85 -2.89
C GLY A 533 -22.11 1.46 -2.52
N MET A 534 -20.78 1.27 -2.55
CA MET A 534 -20.12 -0.03 -2.34
C MET A 534 -20.57 -1.09 -3.36
N ASP A 535 -20.54 -0.71 -4.63
CA ASP A 535 -20.96 -1.53 -5.76
C ASP A 535 -20.10 -1.26 -7.01
N ILE A 536 -20.29 -2.10 -8.02
CA ILE A 536 -19.81 -1.82 -9.37
C ILE A 536 -21.04 -1.47 -10.19
N GLN A 537 -21.14 -0.23 -10.64
CA GLN A 537 -22.26 0.28 -11.42
C GLN A 537 -21.97 0.14 -12.91
N MET A 538 -23.01 -0.12 -13.69
CA MET A 538 -23.00 -0.07 -15.14
C MET A 538 -23.90 1.08 -15.59
N LEU A 539 -23.29 2.10 -16.17
CA LEU A 539 -23.98 3.22 -16.80
C LEU A 539 -24.19 2.93 -18.28
N THR A 540 -25.41 3.15 -18.78
CA THR A 540 -25.69 3.07 -20.22
C THR A 540 -25.58 4.46 -20.83
N ILE A 541 -24.65 4.61 -21.78
CA ILE A 541 -24.38 5.83 -22.52
C ILE A 541 -25.05 5.74 -23.89
N GLN A 542 -25.95 6.66 -24.20
CA GLN A 542 -26.61 6.78 -25.51
C GLN A 542 -25.97 7.91 -26.32
N GLY A 543 -25.78 7.69 -27.63
CA GLY A 543 -25.22 8.69 -28.55
C GLY A 543 -23.80 9.13 -28.20
N GLY A 544 -23.08 8.32 -27.42
CA GLY A 544 -21.71 8.60 -26.96
C GLY A 544 -21.57 9.65 -25.85
N THR A 545 -22.64 10.33 -25.43
CA THR A 545 -22.53 11.46 -24.47
C THR A 545 -23.55 11.45 -23.34
N ARG A 546 -24.72 10.81 -23.50
CA ARG A 546 -25.81 10.93 -22.53
C ARG A 546 -25.94 9.66 -21.70
N VAL A 547 -25.83 9.78 -20.37
CA VAL A 547 -26.19 8.68 -19.46
C VAL A 547 -27.72 8.57 -19.40
N VAL A 548 -28.25 7.42 -19.80
CA VAL A 548 -29.71 7.18 -19.85
C VAL A 548 -30.17 6.12 -18.85
N ASN A 549 -29.26 5.35 -18.28
CA ASN A 549 -29.56 4.32 -17.29
C ASN A 549 -28.35 4.07 -16.37
N GLN A 550 -28.63 3.59 -15.16
CA GLN A 550 -27.66 3.11 -14.19
C GLN A 550 -28.23 1.86 -13.52
N ILE A 551 -27.47 0.76 -13.54
CA ILE A 551 -27.80 -0.45 -12.77
C ILE A 551 -26.55 -1.00 -12.08
N PRO A 552 -26.66 -1.58 -10.87
CA PRO A 552 -25.54 -2.29 -10.28
C PRO A 552 -25.22 -3.54 -11.13
N LEU A 553 -23.97 -3.64 -11.61
CA LEU A 553 -23.44 -4.86 -12.21
C LEU A 553 -23.13 -5.90 -11.15
N ILE A 554 -22.50 -5.48 -10.05
CA ILE A 554 -22.17 -6.28 -8.88
C ILE A 554 -22.47 -5.47 -7.63
N ASN A 555 -23.18 -6.05 -6.66
CA ASN A 555 -23.40 -5.48 -5.33
C ASN A 555 -23.18 -6.54 -4.24
N GLY A 556 -23.43 -6.16 -2.99
CA GLY A 556 -23.22 -7.03 -1.82
C GLY A 556 -21.82 -6.91 -1.21
N PHE A 557 -21.03 -5.90 -1.57
CA PHE A 557 -19.75 -5.64 -0.90
C PHE A 557 -19.92 -5.17 0.56
N VAL A 558 -21.11 -4.68 0.91
CA VAL A 558 -21.55 -4.41 2.28
C VAL A 558 -22.85 -5.14 2.52
N GLN A 559 -22.85 -6.07 3.47
CA GLN A 559 -24.03 -6.83 3.88
C GLN A 559 -24.80 -6.11 4.99
N ASP A 560 -24.09 -5.61 6.00
CA ASP A 560 -24.62 -4.73 7.05
C ASP A 560 -23.70 -3.50 7.23
N PRO A 561 -24.14 -2.29 6.85
CA PRO A 561 -23.38 -1.05 7.02
C PRO A 561 -22.97 -0.76 8.48
N LYS A 562 -23.68 -1.32 9.47
CA LYS A 562 -23.36 -1.17 10.89
C LYS A 562 -22.32 -2.17 11.39
N ARG A 563 -22.05 -3.24 10.63
CA ARG A 563 -21.18 -4.35 11.04
C ARG A 563 -20.17 -4.76 9.97
N PHE A 564 -19.83 -3.83 9.09
CA PHE A 564 -18.91 -4.02 7.99
C PHE A 564 -17.49 -4.39 8.47
N ASP A 565 -16.87 -5.36 7.78
CA ASP A 565 -15.49 -5.76 7.96
C ASP A 565 -14.75 -5.66 6.62
N VAL A 566 -13.59 -5.00 6.60
CA VAL A 566 -12.79 -4.79 5.37
C VAL A 566 -12.18 -6.08 4.82
N TYR A 567 -12.17 -7.17 5.61
CA TYR A 567 -11.59 -8.45 5.23
C TYR A 567 -12.61 -9.54 4.96
N CYS A 568 -13.88 -9.35 5.32
CA CYS A 568 -14.93 -10.35 5.17
C CYS A 568 -16.24 -9.74 4.68
N LEU A 569 -16.95 -10.46 3.82
CA LEU A 569 -18.31 -10.11 3.40
C LEU A 569 -19.31 -10.67 4.42
N ASP A 570 -19.27 -10.26 5.69
CA ASP A 570 -20.08 -10.88 6.76
C ASP A 570 -21.32 -10.06 7.12
N ASN A 571 -22.37 -10.75 7.62
CA ASN A 571 -23.55 -10.14 8.27
C ASN A 571 -23.23 -9.68 9.69
#